data_AF-A0A6N2RU71-F1
#
_entry.id   AF-A0A6N2RU71-F1
#
_cell.length_a   1.000
_cell.length_b   1.000
_cell.length_c   1.000
_cell.angle_alpha   90.00
_cell.angle_beta   90.00
_cell.angle_gamma   90.00
#
_symmetry.space_group_name_H-M   'P 1'
#
loop_
_entity.id
_entity.type
_entity.pdbx_description
1 polymer ?
#
loop_
_entity_poly.entity_id
_entity_poly.type
_entity_poly.pdbx_seq_one_letter_code
_entity_poly.pdbx_strand_id
1 'polypeptide(L)'
;MKLYTGTGDTGMTSLLNETKVSKADDRIELLGTIDELSSNIGLAKVVVKEEQKRDLSAIQQVLLTVMAGIADSANADFRVNNEQITYIESQIDKIENAFPREKKFILYGDCEASARLDVARSVARRAERCFKRVELQYHVDKKAMQYMNRLSDYLYIMARYEDYKEK
;
A
#
# COMPACT_ATOMS: atom_id res chain seq x y z
N MET A 1 26.06 -12.08 -6.27
CA MET A 1 25.14 -13.12 -5.77
C MET A 1 24.18 -13.48 -6.88
N LYS A 2 23.87 -14.76 -7.13
CA LYS A 2 22.85 -15.12 -8.14
C LYS A 2 21.47 -14.76 -7.60
N LEU A 3 20.58 -14.28 -8.49
CA LEU A 3 19.22 -13.88 -8.12
C LEU A 3 18.37 -15.08 -7.65
N TYR A 4 18.55 -16.26 -8.25
CA TYR A 4 17.90 -17.49 -7.85
C TYR A 4 18.87 -18.38 -7.04
N THR A 5 18.37 -18.97 -5.95
CA THR A 5 19.15 -19.83 -5.04
C THR A 5 18.65 -21.28 -5.01
N GLY A 6 17.42 -21.56 -5.48
CA GLY A 6 16.74 -22.87 -5.38
C GLY A 6 16.26 -23.22 -3.97
N THR A 7 16.57 -22.41 -2.94
CA THR A 7 16.23 -22.71 -1.54
C THR A 7 14.73 -22.71 -1.25
N GLY A 8 13.92 -22.11 -2.13
CA GLY A 8 12.47 -22.05 -2.00
C GLY A 8 11.69 -23.07 -2.84
N ASP A 9 12.37 -24.00 -3.51
CA ASP A 9 11.73 -24.94 -4.45
C ASP A 9 10.83 -25.97 -3.73
N THR A 10 11.07 -26.20 -2.44
CA THR A 10 10.22 -27.05 -1.59
C THR A 10 8.97 -26.35 -1.07
N GLY A 11 8.71 -25.10 -1.50
CA GLY A 11 7.57 -24.30 -1.03
C GLY A 11 7.82 -23.56 0.28
N MET A 12 9.04 -23.57 0.81
CA MET A 12 9.44 -22.82 2.01
C MET A 12 10.11 -21.50 1.65
N THR A 13 10.15 -20.55 2.58
CA THR A 13 10.91 -19.30 2.47
C THR A 13 11.35 -18.83 3.85
N SER A 14 12.29 -17.89 3.91
CA SER A 14 12.70 -17.24 5.16
C SER A 14 12.11 -15.83 5.24
N LEU A 15 11.63 -15.47 6.42
CA LEU A 15 11.35 -14.07 6.77
C LEU A 15 12.66 -13.30 6.99
N LEU A 16 12.56 -11.99 7.18
CA LEU A 16 13.74 -11.12 7.36
C LEU A 16 14.53 -11.47 8.62
N ASN A 17 13.86 -11.97 9.67
CA ASN A 17 14.48 -12.48 10.89
C ASN A 17 14.97 -13.94 10.77
N GLU A 18 15.22 -14.43 9.55
CA GLU A 18 15.69 -15.78 9.21
C GLU A 18 14.73 -16.94 9.54
N THR A 19 13.55 -16.66 10.13
CA THR A 19 12.55 -17.68 10.45
C THR A 19 12.04 -18.33 9.17
N LYS A 20 12.15 -19.67 9.07
CA LYS A 20 11.62 -20.43 7.94
C LYS A 20 10.12 -20.67 8.09
N VAL A 21 9.36 -20.35 7.05
CA VAL A 21 7.91 -20.47 6.97
C VAL A 21 7.48 -21.08 5.64
N SER A 22 6.27 -21.61 5.57
CA SER A 22 5.64 -21.99 4.31
C SER A 22 5.41 -20.74 3.45
N LYS A 23 5.52 -20.84 2.13
CA LYS A 23 5.10 -19.76 1.21
C LYS A 23 3.58 -19.47 1.29
N ALA A 24 2.81 -20.37 1.89
CA ALA A 24 1.39 -20.19 2.18
C ALA A 24 1.11 -19.58 3.58
N ASP A 25 2.15 -19.19 4.34
CA ASP A 25 1.98 -18.46 5.61
C ASP A 25 1.27 -17.12 5.36
N ASP A 26 0.33 -16.76 6.23
CA ASP A 26 -0.48 -15.54 6.09
C ASP A 26 0.37 -14.27 5.99
N ARG A 27 1.55 -14.23 6.65
CA ARG A 27 2.48 -13.11 6.54
C ARG A 27 3.07 -13.01 5.14
N ILE A 28 3.38 -14.15 4.51
CA ILE A 28 3.89 -14.17 3.12
C ILE A 28 2.82 -13.69 2.15
N GLU A 29 1.55 -14.10 2.33
CA GLU A 29 0.46 -13.61 1.49
C GLU A 29 0.24 -12.10 1.64
N LEU A 30 0.35 -11.58 2.88
CA LEU A 30 0.28 -10.15 3.13
C LEU A 30 1.45 -9.40 2.48
N LEU A 31 2.69 -9.88 2.63
CA LEU A 31 3.88 -9.30 2.00
C LEU A 31 3.70 -9.23 0.47
N GLY A 32 3.30 -10.34 -0.15
CA GLY A 32 3.04 -10.39 -1.59
C GLY A 32 1.91 -9.45 -2.03
N THR A 33 0.86 -9.33 -1.22
CA THR A 33 -0.26 -8.42 -1.52
C THR A 33 0.16 -6.94 -1.43
N ILE A 34 1.03 -6.58 -0.49
CA ILE A 34 1.59 -5.22 -0.39
C ILE A 34 2.59 -4.94 -1.52
N ASP A 35 3.36 -5.93 -1.94
CA ASP A 35 4.25 -5.81 -3.10
C ASP A 35 3.44 -5.59 -4.41
N GLU A 36 2.34 -6.31 -4.56
CA GLU A 36 1.39 -6.11 -5.66
C GLU A 36 0.74 -4.71 -5.61
N LEU A 37 0.36 -4.23 -4.42
CA LEU A 37 -0.11 -2.86 -4.23
C LEU A 37 0.94 -1.84 -4.67
N SER A 38 2.18 -2.00 -4.21
CA SER A 38 3.30 -1.11 -4.56
C SER A 38 3.56 -1.11 -6.07
N SER A 39 3.43 -2.26 -6.72
CA SER A 39 3.54 -2.40 -8.18
C SER A 39 2.43 -1.65 -8.91
N ASN A 40 1.17 -1.76 -8.46
CA ASN A 40 0.04 -1.00 -9.02
C ASN A 40 0.18 0.51 -8.79
N ILE A 41 0.69 0.94 -7.63
CA ILE A 41 1.07 2.33 -7.41
C ILE A 41 2.14 2.77 -8.40
N GLY A 42 3.12 1.91 -8.70
CA GLY A 42 4.12 2.15 -9.74
C GLY A 42 3.50 2.41 -11.12
N LEU A 43 2.46 1.65 -11.50
CA LEU A 43 1.71 1.89 -12.74
C LEU A 43 0.99 3.23 -12.72
N ALA A 44 0.33 3.61 -11.63
CA ALA A 44 -0.30 4.93 -11.52
C ALA A 44 0.75 6.07 -11.57
N LYS A 45 1.89 5.87 -10.92
CA LYS A 45 2.96 6.88 -10.81
C LYS A 45 3.51 7.34 -12.16
N VAL A 46 3.57 6.48 -13.17
CA VAL A 46 4.14 6.87 -14.47
C VAL A 46 3.22 7.77 -15.31
N VAL A 47 1.93 7.87 -14.96
CA VAL A 47 0.94 8.67 -15.74
C VAL A 47 0.44 9.92 -15.01
N VAL A 48 0.74 10.11 -13.73
CA VAL A 48 0.36 11.33 -12.97
C VAL A 48 1.41 12.45 -13.12
N LYS A 49 1.06 13.68 -12.68
CA LYS A 49 2.00 14.83 -12.68
C LYS A 49 3.09 14.70 -11.60
N GLU A 50 4.18 15.45 -11.73
CA GLU A 50 5.36 15.32 -10.85
C GLU A 50 5.09 15.53 -9.36
N GLU A 51 4.15 16.40 -8.98
CA GLU A 51 3.77 16.58 -7.57
C GLU A 51 3.20 15.28 -6.98
N GLN A 52 2.22 14.69 -7.66
CA GLN A 52 1.62 13.40 -7.33
C GLN A 52 2.64 12.25 -7.28
N LYS A 53 3.64 12.25 -8.18
CA LYS A 53 4.68 11.21 -8.21
C LYS A 53 5.51 11.16 -6.93
N ARG A 54 5.76 12.33 -6.33
CA ARG A 54 6.53 12.42 -5.07
C ARG A 54 5.76 11.78 -3.93
N ASP A 55 4.47 12.10 -3.79
CA ASP A 55 3.61 11.51 -2.77
C ASP A 55 3.48 9.99 -2.93
N LEU A 56 3.24 9.51 -4.15
CA LEU A 56 3.17 8.07 -4.43
C LEU A 56 4.49 7.36 -4.13
N SER A 57 5.63 8.01 -4.38
CA SER A 57 6.95 7.44 -4.03
C SER A 57 7.17 7.40 -2.52
N ALA A 58 6.73 8.43 -1.78
CA ALA A 58 6.76 8.44 -0.33
C ALA A 58 5.89 7.30 0.25
N ILE A 59 4.71 7.07 -0.32
CA ILE A 59 3.83 5.94 0.04
C ILE A 59 4.53 4.60 -0.20
N GLN A 60 5.16 4.39 -1.37
CA GLN A 60 5.91 3.15 -1.63
C GLN A 60 7.03 2.92 -0.61
N GLN A 61 7.69 4.00 -0.15
CA GLN A 61 8.70 3.91 0.91
C GLN A 61 8.10 3.46 2.25
N VAL A 62 6.92 3.98 2.62
CA VAL A 62 6.22 3.52 3.83
C VAL A 62 5.77 2.07 3.68
N LEU A 63 5.29 1.65 2.50
CA LEU A 63 4.93 0.25 2.24
C LEU A 63 6.13 -0.70 2.41
N LEU A 64 7.34 -0.28 2.01
CA LEU A 64 8.57 -1.05 2.28
C LEU A 64 8.82 -1.19 3.78
N THR A 65 8.66 -0.12 4.56
CA THR A 65 8.76 -0.18 6.04
C THR A 65 7.72 -1.13 6.63
N VAL A 66 6.47 -1.06 6.16
CA VAL A 66 5.39 -1.95 6.61
C VAL A 66 5.73 -3.41 6.29
N MET A 67 6.22 -3.72 5.09
CA MET A 67 6.66 -5.07 4.73
C MET A 67 7.80 -5.55 5.62
N ALA A 68 8.79 -4.70 5.89
CA ALA A 68 9.87 -5.05 6.82
C ALA A 68 9.34 -5.37 8.22
N GLY A 69 8.36 -4.61 8.73
CA GLY A 69 7.76 -4.83 10.05
C GLY A 69 6.90 -6.09 10.13
N ILE A 70 6.33 -6.55 9.02
CA ILE A 70 5.65 -7.85 8.94
C ILE A 70 6.67 -9.00 8.91
N ALA A 71 7.79 -8.81 8.21
CA ALA A 71 8.85 -9.81 8.07
C ALA A 71 9.74 -9.92 9.33
N ASP A 72 9.84 -8.85 10.12
CA ASP A 72 10.55 -8.81 11.41
C ASP A 72 9.82 -7.90 12.40
N SER A 73 8.80 -8.45 13.07
CA SER A 73 7.94 -7.71 14.01
C SER A 73 8.63 -7.26 15.30
N ALA A 74 9.81 -7.81 15.61
CA ALA A 74 10.55 -7.45 16.82
C ALA A 74 11.38 -6.17 16.63
N ASN A 75 11.73 -5.83 15.39
CA ASN A 75 12.53 -4.66 15.09
C ASN A 75 11.68 -3.37 15.09
N ALA A 76 12.00 -2.47 16.03
CA ALA A 76 11.27 -1.22 16.19
C ALA A 76 11.51 -0.21 15.06
N ASP A 77 12.62 -0.35 14.30
CA ASP A 77 12.95 0.53 13.17
C ASP A 77 11.99 0.34 11.98
N PHE A 78 11.26 -0.78 11.96
CA PHE A 78 10.29 -1.10 10.90
C PHE A 78 8.85 -0.75 11.28
N ARG A 79 8.66 0.20 12.19
CA ARG A 79 7.33 0.67 12.61
C ARG A 79 6.92 1.93 11.87
N VAL A 80 5.63 2.03 11.60
CA VAL A 80 5.03 3.26 11.08
C VAL A 80 4.93 4.27 12.23
N ASN A 81 5.35 5.51 11.99
CA ASN A 81 5.30 6.58 12.98
C ASN A 81 4.05 7.46 12.79
N ASN A 82 3.81 8.37 13.75
CA ASN A 82 2.62 9.23 13.70
C ASN A 82 2.73 10.26 12.58
N GLU A 83 3.95 10.69 12.26
CA GLU A 83 4.23 11.67 11.22
C GLU A 83 3.80 11.15 9.85
N GLN A 84 4.00 9.86 9.58
CA GLN A 84 3.55 9.19 8.35
C GLN A 84 2.01 9.13 8.25
N ILE A 85 1.32 8.89 9.38
CA ILE A 85 -0.15 8.89 9.44
C ILE A 85 -0.69 10.30 9.19
N THR A 86 -0.18 11.29 9.94
CA THR A 86 -0.60 12.69 9.80
C THR A 86 -0.29 13.21 8.40
N TYR A 87 0.83 12.81 7.80
CA TYR A 87 1.18 13.21 6.45
C TYR A 87 0.15 12.71 5.43
N ILE A 88 -0.19 11.41 5.43
CA ILE A 88 -1.18 10.90 4.46
C ILE A 88 -2.57 11.50 4.67
N GLU A 89 -2.98 11.74 5.92
CA GLU A 89 -4.22 12.46 6.25
C GLU A 89 -4.20 13.90 5.70
N SER A 90 -3.09 14.63 5.88
CA SER A 90 -2.95 15.98 5.34
C SER A 90 -3.00 16.02 3.80
N GLN A 91 -2.48 15.01 3.13
CA GLN A 91 -2.55 14.93 1.67
C GLN A 91 -3.97 14.59 1.19
N ILE A 92 -4.71 13.75 1.93
CA ILE A 92 -6.14 13.51 1.67
C ILE A 92 -6.90 14.83 1.75
N ASP A 93 -6.75 15.55 2.86
CA ASP A 93 -7.43 16.84 3.08
C ASP A 93 -7.05 17.87 2.01
N LYS A 94 -5.77 17.95 1.64
CA LYS A 94 -5.29 18.85 0.59
C LYS A 94 -5.98 18.57 -0.74
N ILE A 95 -6.05 17.30 -1.16
CA ILE A 95 -6.66 16.92 -2.43
C ILE A 95 -8.18 17.12 -2.37
N GLU A 96 -8.83 16.72 -1.27
CA GLU A 96 -10.29 16.89 -1.13
C GLU A 96 -10.73 18.35 -1.20
N ASN A 97 -9.94 19.26 -0.63
CA ASN A 97 -10.24 20.70 -0.68
C ASN A 97 -9.89 21.37 -2.02
N ALA A 98 -9.22 20.67 -2.94
CA ALA A 98 -8.78 21.22 -4.23
C ALA A 98 -9.85 21.16 -5.33
N PHE A 99 -10.96 20.45 -5.12
CA PHE A 99 -12.03 20.31 -6.12
C PHE A 99 -13.41 20.06 -5.48
N PRO A 100 -14.52 20.40 -6.15
CA PRO A 100 -15.86 20.14 -5.64
C PRO A 100 -16.21 18.65 -5.80
N ARG A 101 -15.78 17.82 -4.85
CA ARG A 101 -15.97 16.36 -4.89
C ARG A 101 -17.45 15.96 -4.96
N GLU A 102 -17.78 15.11 -5.92
CA GLU A 102 -19.09 14.48 -6.01
C GLU A 102 -19.32 13.47 -4.87
N LYS A 103 -20.50 13.53 -4.25
CA LYS A 103 -20.91 12.64 -3.14
C LYS A 103 -21.79 11.46 -3.60
N LYS A 104 -21.93 11.25 -4.91
CA LYS A 104 -22.73 10.16 -5.50
C LYS A 104 -21.85 8.94 -5.75
N PHE A 105 -22.47 7.82 -6.12
CA PHE A 105 -21.73 6.69 -6.67
C PHE A 105 -21.10 7.08 -8.01
N ILE A 106 -19.82 6.78 -8.17
CA ILE A 106 -19.01 7.17 -9.33
C ILE A 106 -18.50 5.89 -9.98
N LEU A 107 -18.53 5.86 -11.33
CA LEU A 107 -17.86 4.82 -12.10
C LEU A 107 -16.35 5.09 -12.11
N TYR A 108 -15.56 4.03 -12.02
CA TYR A 108 -14.10 4.17 -11.95
C TYR A 108 -13.50 4.36 -13.34
N GLY A 109 -12.52 5.27 -13.45
CA GLY A 109 -11.69 5.41 -14.64
C GLY A 109 -12.23 6.36 -15.70
N ASP A 110 -12.65 7.58 -15.36
CA ASP A 110 -12.93 8.61 -16.37
C ASP A 110 -11.63 8.99 -17.14
N CYS A 111 -10.46 8.71 -16.57
CA CYS A 111 -9.16 8.84 -17.24
C CYS A 111 -8.18 7.70 -16.87
N GLU A 112 -7.07 7.61 -17.59
CA GLU A 112 -6.07 6.54 -17.36
C GLU A 112 -5.46 6.59 -15.96
N ALA A 113 -5.14 7.79 -15.47
CA ALA A 113 -4.55 7.97 -14.15
C ALA A 113 -5.51 7.52 -13.04
N SER A 114 -6.78 7.92 -13.11
CA SER A 114 -7.78 7.53 -12.11
C SER A 114 -8.11 6.04 -12.16
N ALA A 115 -8.17 5.43 -13.35
CA ALA A 115 -8.39 4.00 -13.51
C ALA A 115 -7.28 3.19 -12.81
N ARG A 116 -6.01 3.55 -13.02
CA ARG A 116 -4.87 2.90 -12.36
C ARG A 116 -4.89 3.08 -10.83
N LEU A 117 -5.27 4.28 -10.36
CA LEU A 117 -5.41 4.56 -8.93
C LEU A 117 -6.56 3.77 -8.29
N ASP A 118 -7.69 3.59 -8.97
CA ASP A 118 -8.79 2.77 -8.49
C ASP A 118 -8.44 1.28 -8.40
N VAL A 119 -7.64 0.77 -9.35
CA VAL A 119 -7.07 -0.59 -9.25
C VAL A 119 -6.19 -0.69 -8.01
N ALA A 120 -5.22 0.23 -7.84
CA ALA A 120 -4.36 0.26 -6.66
C ALA A 120 -5.16 0.32 -5.36
N ARG A 121 -6.22 1.15 -5.30
CA ARG A 121 -7.13 1.25 -4.14
C ARG A 121 -7.79 -0.09 -3.82
N SER A 122 -8.24 -0.83 -4.83
CA SER A 122 -8.86 -2.15 -4.64
C SER A 122 -7.87 -3.15 -4.03
N VAL A 123 -6.61 -3.11 -4.45
CA VAL A 123 -5.52 -3.93 -3.92
C VAL A 123 -5.16 -3.49 -2.51
N ALA A 124 -5.15 -2.19 -2.20
CA ALA A 124 -4.94 -1.69 -0.84
C ALA A 124 -5.97 -2.23 0.15
N ARG A 125 -7.24 -2.29 -0.25
CA ARG A 125 -8.31 -2.90 0.56
C ARG A 125 -8.16 -4.41 0.69
N ARG A 126 -7.59 -5.09 -0.32
CA ARG A 126 -7.24 -6.52 -0.20
C ARG A 126 -6.10 -6.71 0.79
N ALA A 127 -5.05 -5.90 0.70
CA ALA A 127 -3.95 -5.88 1.65
C ALA A 127 -4.45 -5.66 3.08
N GLU A 128 -5.36 -4.71 3.32
CA GLU A 128 -5.98 -4.46 4.63
C GLU A 128 -6.67 -5.71 5.21
N ARG A 129 -7.40 -6.48 4.40
CA ARG A 129 -8.04 -7.72 4.85
C ARG A 129 -7.01 -8.81 5.18
N CYS A 130 -5.98 -8.98 4.33
CA CYS A 130 -4.87 -9.89 4.61
C CYS A 130 -4.15 -9.48 5.90
N PHE A 131 -3.99 -8.17 6.12
CA PHE A 131 -3.36 -7.61 7.33
C PHE A 131 -4.15 -7.98 8.57
N LYS A 132 -5.48 -7.81 8.52
CA LYS A 132 -6.35 -8.21 9.63
C LYS A 132 -6.22 -9.71 9.93
N ARG A 133 -6.10 -10.57 8.91
CA ARG A 133 -5.90 -12.02 9.12
C ARG A 133 -4.57 -12.32 9.82
N VAL A 134 -3.49 -11.66 9.42
CA VAL A 134 -2.18 -11.77 10.09
C VAL A 134 -2.27 -11.29 11.54
N GLU A 135 -2.94 -10.18 11.80
CA GLU A 135 -3.08 -9.61 13.14
C GLU A 135 -3.80 -10.54 14.13
N LEU A 136 -4.71 -11.39 13.65
CA LEU A 136 -5.39 -12.36 14.50
C LEU A 136 -4.46 -13.46 15.04
N GLN A 137 -3.32 -13.69 14.39
CA GLN A 137 -2.40 -14.79 14.69
C GLN A 137 -1.02 -14.31 15.17
N TYR A 138 -0.61 -13.11 14.78
CA TYR A 138 0.73 -12.58 15.00
C TYR A 138 0.69 -11.16 15.57
N HIS A 139 1.71 -10.80 16.34
CA HIS A 139 1.90 -9.42 16.75
C HIS A 139 2.25 -8.56 15.53
N VAL A 140 1.54 -7.45 15.37
CA VAL A 140 1.75 -6.50 14.28
C VAL A 140 1.65 -5.06 14.76
N ASP A 141 2.27 -4.16 14.00
CA ASP A 141 2.15 -2.71 14.23
C ASP A 141 0.73 -2.21 13.89
N LYS A 142 0.04 -1.69 14.91
CA LYS A 142 -1.30 -1.10 14.75
C LYS A 142 -1.30 0.16 13.91
N LYS A 143 -0.20 0.92 13.90
CA LYS A 143 -0.07 2.11 13.07
C LYS A 143 0.06 1.75 11.61
N ALA A 144 0.77 0.66 11.28
CA ALA A 144 0.79 0.12 9.93
C ALA A 144 -0.61 -0.26 9.44
N MET A 145 -1.45 -0.90 10.26
CA MET A 145 -2.85 -1.17 9.90
C MET A 145 -3.65 0.11 9.66
N GLN A 146 -3.50 1.10 10.53
CA GLN A 146 -4.14 2.41 10.37
C GLN A 146 -3.70 3.10 9.07
N TYR A 147 -2.42 3.05 8.74
CA TYR A 147 -1.86 3.61 7.50
C TYR A 147 -2.47 2.94 6.27
N MET A 148 -2.58 1.61 6.25
CA MET A 148 -3.18 0.87 5.13
C MET A 148 -4.65 1.24 4.89
N ASN A 149 -5.40 1.48 5.97
CA ASN A 149 -6.78 1.96 5.87
C ASN A 149 -6.83 3.35 5.20
N ARG A 150 -6.03 4.31 5.70
CA ARG A 150 -5.92 5.68 5.14
C ARG A 150 -5.40 5.70 3.71
N LEU A 151 -4.50 4.78 3.36
CA LEU A 151 -3.97 4.67 2.00
C LEU A 151 -5.09 4.36 0.99
N SER A 152 -6.08 3.56 1.37
CA SER A 152 -7.21 3.30 0.48
C SER A 152 -8.07 4.56 0.23
N ASP A 153 -8.20 5.43 1.23
CA ASP A 153 -8.89 6.72 1.10
C ASP A 153 -8.06 7.72 0.26
N TYR A 154 -6.75 7.77 0.47
CA TYR A 154 -5.82 8.57 -0.34
C TYR A 154 -5.90 8.20 -1.83
N LEU A 155 -5.83 6.91 -2.15
CA LEU A 155 -5.91 6.45 -3.54
C LEU A 155 -7.27 6.77 -4.16
N TYR A 156 -8.35 6.72 -3.37
CA TYR A 156 -9.68 7.12 -3.82
C TYR A 156 -9.74 8.61 -4.16
N ILE A 157 -9.35 9.49 -3.24
CA ILE A 157 -9.48 10.93 -3.44
C ILE A 157 -8.59 11.41 -4.58
N MET A 158 -7.40 10.82 -4.71
CA MET A 158 -6.49 11.08 -5.81
C MET A 158 -7.08 10.65 -7.16
N ALA A 159 -7.73 9.49 -7.25
CA ALA A 159 -8.41 9.05 -8.47
C ALA A 159 -9.51 10.05 -8.88
N ARG A 160 -10.32 10.50 -7.92
CA ARG A 160 -11.39 11.49 -8.18
C ARG A 160 -10.85 12.86 -8.59
N TYR A 161 -9.71 13.27 -8.05
CA TYR A 161 -9.04 14.49 -8.46
C TYR A 161 -8.49 14.42 -9.89
N GLU A 162 -7.94 13.27 -10.29
CA GLU A 162 -7.51 13.07 -11.68
C GLU A 162 -8.70 13.01 -12.65
N ASP A 163 -9.84 12.40 -12.27
CA ASP A 163 -11.08 12.47 -13.07
C ASP A 163 -11.54 13.92 -13.28
N TYR A 164 -11.44 14.76 -12.23
CA TYR A 164 -11.86 16.16 -12.29
C TYR A 164 -10.95 17.01 -13.20
N LYS A 165 -9.64 16.73 -13.23
CA LYS A 165 -8.67 17.50 -14.02
C LYS A 165 -8.74 17.25 -15.53
N GLU A 166 -9.29 16.10 -15.93
CA GLU A 166 -9.43 15.72 -17.33
C GLU A 166 -10.79 16.15 -17.93
N LYS A 167 -11.67 16.74 -17.10
CA LYS A 167 -12.91 17.40 -17.52
C LYS A 167 -12.67 18.88 -17.78
#